data_AF-A0A8T2PZN1-F1
#
_entry.id   AF-A0A8T2PZN1-F1
#
_cell.length_a   1.000
_cell.length_b   1.000
_cell.length_c   1.000
_cell.angle_alpha   90.00
_cell.angle_beta   90.00
_cell.angle_gamma   90.00
#
_symmetry.space_group_name_H-M   'P 1'
#
loop_
_entity.id
_entity.type
_entity.pdbx_description
1 polymer ?
#
loop_
_entity_poly.entity_id
_entity_poly.type
_entity_poly.pdbx_seq_one_letter_code
_entity_poly.pdbx_strand_id
1 'polypeptide(L)'
;MAEDGLRKLTIGDIKTAPMDFRFPSTNQSKHCFTRFVEYHKCIRDRGDDAGPECDKYAKYFRSLCPDEWVERWNEQLETGSFAGPL
;
A
#
# COMPACT_ATOMS: atom_id res chain seq x y z
N MET A 1 -16.31 24.88 14.11
CA MET A 1 -17.43 24.62 13.18
C MET A 1 -16.82 24.52 11.79
N ALA A 2 -17.16 23.45 11.07
CA ALA A 2 -16.41 22.90 9.96
C ALA A 2 -16.62 23.67 8.65
N GLU A 3 -15.53 24.07 8.01
CA GLU A 3 -15.48 24.45 6.60
C GLU A 3 -14.21 23.84 5.97
N ASP A 4 -14.08 22.51 6.00
CA ASP A 4 -13.10 21.81 5.16
C ASP A 4 -13.66 21.73 3.74
N GLY A 5 -13.52 22.85 3.04
CA GLY A 5 -13.93 23.03 1.66
C GLY A 5 -13.18 22.05 0.76
N LEU A 6 -13.95 21.19 0.10
CA LEU A 6 -13.61 20.35 -1.04
C LEU A 6 -12.37 20.87 -1.81
N ARG A 7 -11.19 20.33 -1.50
CA ARG A 7 -9.99 20.50 -2.34
C ARG A 7 -10.36 19.99 -3.73
N LYS A 8 -10.41 20.89 -4.72
CA LYS A 8 -10.55 20.52 -6.13
C LYS A 8 -9.34 19.66 -6.51
N LEU A 9 -9.46 18.34 -6.41
CA LEU A 9 -8.51 17.39 -6.97
C LEU A 9 -8.40 17.69 -8.46
N THR A 10 -7.28 18.28 -8.88
CA THR A 10 -7.02 18.46 -10.30
C THR A 10 -6.51 17.14 -10.86
N ILE A 11 -6.70 16.89 -12.17
CA ILE A 11 -6.17 15.67 -12.82
C ILE A 11 -4.65 15.50 -12.57
N GLY A 12 -3.90 16.60 -12.35
CA GLY A 12 -2.47 16.58 -12.03
C GLY A 12 -2.12 16.11 -10.61
N ASP A 13 -3.09 16.11 -9.69
CA ASP A 13 -2.95 15.59 -8.33
C ASP A 13 -3.23 14.08 -8.24
N ILE A 14 -3.85 13.51 -9.29
CA ILE A 14 -4.13 12.08 -9.42
C ILE A 14 -2.81 11.38 -9.74
N LYS A 15 -2.13 10.93 -8.69
CA LYS A 15 -0.88 10.16 -8.78
C LYS A 15 -1.13 8.72 -8.38
N THR A 16 -0.67 7.78 -9.19
CA THR A 16 -0.66 6.33 -8.90
C THR A 16 0.76 5.85 -8.55
N ALA A 17 0.92 4.55 -8.32
CA ALA A 17 2.22 3.93 -8.09
C ALA A 17 3.16 4.15 -9.30
N PRO A 18 4.45 4.50 -9.07
CA PRO A 18 5.42 4.64 -10.15
C PRO A 18 5.80 3.29 -10.75
N MET A 19 6.35 3.31 -11.97
CA MET A 19 6.95 2.14 -12.61
C MET A 19 8.13 1.64 -11.77
N ASP A 20 8.12 0.36 -11.42
CA ASP A 20 9.23 -0.29 -10.71
C ASP A 20 9.98 -1.23 -11.66
N PHE A 21 11.23 -0.87 -11.98
CA PHE A 21 12.06 -1.64 -12.92
C PHE A 21 12.41 -3.05 -12.44
N ARG A 22 12.19 -3.38 -11.15
CA ARG A 22 12.33 -4.75 -10.63
C ARG A 22 11.22 -5.67 -11.16
N PHE A 23 10.11 -5.11 -11.61
CA PHE A 23 8.94 -5.84 -12.11
C PHE A 23 8.57 -5.42 -13.55
N PRO A 24 9.43 -5.71 -14.56
CA PRO A 24 9.23 -5.25 -15.94
C PRO A 24 8.18 -6.08 -16.72
N SER A 25 7.72 -7.20 -16.18
CA SER A 25 6.75 -8.07 -16.85
C SER A 25 5.31 -7.56 -16.69
N THR A 26 4.43 -7.98 -17.59
CA THR A 26 2.99 -7.65 -17.52
C THR A 26 2.32 -8.18 -16.25
N ASN A 27 2.84 -9.26 -15.65
CA ASN A 27 2.30 -9.83 -14.42
C ASN A 27 2.77 -9.00 -13.20
N GLN A 28 1.88 -8.12 -12.73
CA GLN A 28 2.13 -7.21 -11.60
C GLN A 28 1.81 -7.84 -10.22
N SER A 29 1.44 -9.12 -10.14
CA SER A 29 1.07 -9.77 -8.88
C SER A 29 2.21 -9.74 -7.85
N LYS A 30 3.46 -9.96 -8.31
CA LYS A 30 4.64 -9.85 -7.43
C LYS A 30 4.89 -8.41 -6.99
N HIS A 31 4.65 -7.43 -7.86
CA HIS A 31 4.81 -6.02 -7.53
C HIS A 31 3.83 -5.60 -6.43
N CYS A 32 2.54 -5.94 -6.59
CA CYS A 32 1.50 -5.74 -5.58
C CYS A 32 1.92 -6.38 -4.24
N PHE A 33 2.27 -7.67 -4.24
CA PHE A 33 2.62 -8.40 -3.01
C PHE A 33 3.85 -7.79 -2.31
N THR A 34 4.89 -7.42 -3.07
CA THR A 34 6.06 -6.74 -2.49
C THR A 34 5.71 -5.41 -1.85
N ARG A 35 4.86 -4.58 -2.46
CA ARG A 35 4.43 -3.31 -1.86
C ARG A 35 3.58 -3.49 -0.60
N PHE A 36 2.72 -4.51 -0.57
CA PHE A 36 1.95 -4.86 0.62
C PHE A 36 2.89 -5.23 1.78
N VAL A 37 3.83 -6.15 1.54
CA VAL A 37 4.80 -6.56 2.56
C VAL A 37 5.69 -5.40 3.02
N GLU A 38 6.19 -4.56 2.11
CA GLU A 38 7.01 -3.39 2.45
C GLU A 38 6.25 -2.42 3.38
N TYR A 39 4.96 -2.21 3.16
CA TYR A 39 4.12 -1.40 4.05
C TYR A 39 4.02 -2.00 5.45
N HIS A 40 3.61 -3.27 5.56
CA HIS A 40 3.41 -3.89 6.86
C HIS A 40 4.71 -4.07 7.65
N LYS A 41 5.83 -4.34 6.96
CA LYS A 41 7.16 -4.33 7.57
C LYS A 41 7.54 -2.94 8.08
N CYS A 42 7.30 -1.90 7.28
CA CYS A 42 7.57 -0.51 7.65
C CYS A 42 6.82 -0.09 8.92
N ILE A 43 5.53 -0.44 9.03
CA ILE A 43 4.73 -0.19 10.23
C ILE A 43 5.25 -0.97 11.43
N ARG A 44 5.62 -2.24 11.25
CA ARG A 44 6.13 -3.09 12.34
C ARG A 44 7.47 -2.61 12.89
N ASP A 45 8.40 -2.23 12.03
CA ASP A 45 9.74 -1.77 12.43
C ASP A 45 9.71 -0.38 13.09
N ARG A 46 8.80 0.51 12.67
CA ARG A 46 8.79 1.92 13.09
C ARG A 46 7.73 2.27 14.14
N GLY A 47 6.68 1.48 14.31
CA GLY A 47 5.63 1.74 15.31
C GLY A 47 4.81 3.00 15.01
N ASP A 48 4.42 3.74 16.05
CA ASP A 48 3.48 4.88 15.98
C ASP A 48 4.00 6.07 15.14
N ASP A 49 5.32 6.23 15.00
CA ASP A 49 5.97 7.32 14.25
C ASP A 49 6.03 7.06 12.72
N ALA A 50 5.52 5.91 12.28
CA ALA A 50 5.66 5.41 10.91
C ALA A 50 4.80 6.13 9.86
N GLY A 51 3.76 6.86 10.29
CA GLY A 51 2.69 7.41 9.46
C GLY A 51 3.16 7.99 8.11
N PRO A 52 3.97 9.07 8.10
CA PRO A 52 4.28 9.76 6.85
C PRO A 52 5.25 8.99 5.93
N GLU A 53 6.14 8.17 6.49
CA GLU A 53 7.14 7.44 5.69
C GLU A 53 6.61 6.13 5.10
N CYS A 54 5.67 5.48 5.78
CA CYS A 54 5.04 4.25 5.30
C CYS A 54 3.81 4.52 4.41
N ASP A 55 3.19 5.70 4.49
CA ASP A 55 2.04 6.11 3.67
C ASP A 55 2.28 5.98 2.16
N LYS A 56 3.53 6.20 1.71
CA LYS A 56 3.90 6.00 0.30
C LYS A 56 3.67 4.55 -0.16
N TYR A 57 4.04 3.58 0.69
CA TYR A 57 3.83 2.16 0.39
C TYR A 57 2.34 1.81 0.47
N ALA A 58 1.61 2.41 1.42
CA ALA A 58 0.17 2.27 1.54
C ALA A 58 -0.55 2.68 0.25
N LYS A 59 -0.18 3.84 -0.29
CA LYS A 59 -0.71 4.34 -1.56
C LYS A 59 -0.39 3.40 -2.72
N TYR A 60 0.83 2.86 -2.77
CA TYR A 60 1.26 2.01 -3.88
C TYR A 60 0.55 0.66 -3.90
N PHE A 61 0.50 -0.07 -2.79
CA PHE A 61 -0.17 -1.37 -2.79
C PHE A 61 -1.68 -1.21 -3.03
N ARG A 62 -2.33 -0.17 -2.48
CA ARG A 62 -3.75 0.12 -2.76
C ARG A 62 -4.04 0.45 -4.23
N SER A 63 -3.05 0.97 -4.96
CA SER A 63 -3.18 1.28 -6.39
C SER A 63 -2.90 0.08 -7.29
N LEU A 64 -2.13 -0.91 -6.81
CA LEU A 64 -1.65 -2.05 -7.60
C LEU A 64 -2.43 -3.34 -7.32
N CYS A 65 -2.85 -3.53 -6.07
CA CYS A 65 -3.47 -4.75 -5.60
C CYS A 65 -4.98 -4.74 -5.79
N PRO A 66 -5.59 -5.87 -6.18
CA PRO A 66 -7.02 -6.09 -6.01
C PRO A 66 -7.40 -6.01 -4.52
N ASP A 67 -8.55 -5.41 -4.22
CA ASP A 67 -9.02 -5.23 -2.84
C ASP A 67 -9.20 -6.58 -2.13
N GLU A 68 -9.79 -7.57 -2.82
CA GLU A 68 -9.96 -8.95 -2.33
C GLU A 68 -8.65 -9.58 -1.83
N TRP A 69 -7.52 -9.30 -2.50
CA TRP A 69 -6.23 -9.84 -2.08
C TRP A 69 -5.74 -9.19 -0.80
N VAL A 70 -5.89 -7.86 -0.71
CA VAL A 70 -5.52 -7.06 0.46
C VAL A 70 -6.35 -7.49 1.67
N GLU A 71 -7.66 -7.61 1.52
CA GLU A 71 -8.56 -8.06 2.59
C GLU A 71 -8.17 -9.45 3.11
N ARG A 72 -7.96 -10.42 2.20
CA ARG A 72 -7.55 -11.77 2.59
C ARG A 72 -6.20 -11.77 3.32
N TRP A 73 -5.23 -10.99 2.85
CA TRP A 73 -3.94 -10.92 3.52
C TRP A 73 -4.04 -10.22 4.88
N ASN A 74 -4.88 -9.19 5.02
CA ASN A 74 -5.13 -8.55 6.31
C ASN A 74 -5.74 -9.53 7.32
N GLU A 75 -6.73 -10.33 6.93
CA GLU A 75 -7.28 -11.38 7.81
C GLU A 75 -6.21 -12.39 8.21
N GLN A 76 -5.32 -12.76 7.29
CA GLN A 76 -4.19 -13.63 7.58
C GLN A 76 -3.18 -13.00 8.56
N LEU A 77 -2.99 -11.68 8.51
CA LEU A 77 -2.15 -10.95 9.46
C LEU A 77 -2.77 -10.95 10.86
N GLU A 78 -4.07 -10.66 10.95
CA GLU A 78 -4.81 -10.62 12.22
C GLU A 78 -4.88 -11.99 12.90
N THR A 79 -5.03 -13.05 12.10
CA THR A 79 -5.04 -14.45 12.58
C THR A 79 -3.65 -15.03 12.81
N GLY A 80 -2.57 -14.32 12.44
CA GLY A 80 -1.19 -14.82 12.54
C GLY A 80 -0.86 -15.96 11.57
N SER A 81 -1.63 -16.13 10.50
CA SER A 81 -1.48 -17.19 9.49
C SER A 81 -0.80 -16.73 8.20
N PHE A 82 -0.37 -15.47 8.11
CA PHE A 82 0.29 -14.91 6.93
C PHE A 82 1.66 -15.56 6.67
N ALA A 83 1.79 -16.23 5.52
CA ALA A 83 3.00 -16.96 5.13
C ALA A 83 4.09 -16.07 4.46
N GLY A 84 3.83 -14.76 4.33
CA GLY A 84 4.77 -13.84 3.70
C GLY A 84 5.85 -13.29 4.65
N PRO A 85 6.95 -12.76 4.11
CA PRO A 85 8.07 -12.28 4.92
C PRO A 85 7.80 -10.89 5.49
N LEU A 86 7.12 -10.81 6.62
CA LEU A 86 6.96 -9.56 7.39
C LEU A 86 8.24 -9.24 8.13
#